data_AF-A0A9P5ZRK1-F1
#
_entry.id   AF-A0A9P5ZRK1-F1
#
_cell.length_a   1.000
_cell.length_b   1.000
_cell.length_c   1.000
_cell.angle_alpha   90.00
_cell.angle_beta   90.00
_cell.angle_gamma   90.00
#
_symmetry.space_group_name_H-M   'P 1'
#
loop_
_entity.id
_entity.type
_entity.pdbx_description
1 polymer ?
#
loop_
_entity_poly.entity_id
_entity_poly.type
_entity_poly.pdbx_seq_one_letter_code
_entity_poly.pdbx_strand_id
1 'polypeptide(L)'
;MADFMSAEKEQFAVSLLPWYRNAMYKNEDCAFFEVACILFFDRFLPPPSDPMCTKYHLEVDTENFALAVMLYGCHPDHRDTLPSTDDWRLHITLSADRQCRRDEWLAKGSGQPVDYQYIIAFEDEDEFMQESQYMDLEGHIYY
;
A
#
# COMPACT_ATOMS: atom_id res chain seq x y z
N MET A 1 13.44 20.45 -7.24
CA MET A 1 13.20 19.45 -6.18
C MET A 1 14.09 18.26 -6.49
N ALA A 2 14.84 17.77 -5.51
CA ALA A 2 15.57 16.52 -5.72
C ALA A 2 14.55 15.38 -5.84
N ASP A 3 14.76 14.53 -6.83
CA ASP A 3 13.89 13.42 -7.22
C ASP A 3 14.13 12.27 -6.23
N PHE A 4 13.51 12.36 -5.04
CA PHE A 4 13.73 11.41 -3.94
C PHE A 4 12.94 10.10 -4.12
N MET A 5 11.89 10.09 -4.96
CA MET A 5 10.94 8.99 -5.09
C MET A 5 10.38 8.93 -6.51
N SER A 6 9.98 7.74 -6.99
CA SER A 6 9.31 7.63 -8.29
C SER A 6 7.95 8.34 -8.27
N ALA A 7 7.46 8.80 -9.43
CA ALA A 7 6.17 9.50 -9.54
C ALA A 7 4.99 8.71 -8.93
N GLU A 8 5.00 7.37 -9.00
CA GLU A 8 3.98 6.52 -8.39
C GLU A 8 4.03 6.57 -6.85
N LYS A 9 5.24 6.55 -6.27
CA LYS A 9 5.43 6.66 -4.83
C LYS A 9 5.04 8.06 -4.33
N GLU A 10 5.34 9.12 -5.11
CA GLU A 10 4.88 10.48 -4.81
C GLU A 10 3.36 10.59 -4.84
N GLN A 11 2.71 10.03 -5.87
CA GLN A 11 1.26 10.02 -5.99
C GLN A 11 0.60 9.28 -4.81
N PHE A 12 1.19 8.18 -4.36
CA PHE A 12 0.74 7.47 -3.16
C PHE A 12 0.90 8.31 -1.90
N ALA A 13 2.03 9.01 -1.71
CA ALA A 13 2.19 9.92 -0.57
C ALA A 13 1.15 11.06 -0.58
N VAL A 14 0.85 11.62 -1.76
CA VAL A 14 -0.15 12.68 -1.92
C VAL A 14 -1.58 12.17 -1.65
N SER A 15 -1.91 10.94 -2.05
CA SER A 15 -3.25 10.37 -1.82
C SER A 15 -3.58 10.17 -0.33
N LEU A 16 -2.55 10.04 0.51
CA LEU A 16 -2.68 9.88 1.95
C LEU A 16 -2.89 11.19 2.72
N LEU A 17 -2.69 12.35 2.10
CA LEU A 17 -2.73 13.64 2.78
C LEU A 17 -4.03 13.97 3.53
N PRO A 18 -5.24 13.68 3.01
CA PRO A 18 -6.48 13.91 3.77
C PRO A 18 -6.49 13.16 5.11
N TRP A 19 -5.97 11.93 5.09
CA TRP A 19 -5.92 11.02 6.24
C TRP A 19 -4.81 11.40 7.22
N TYR A 20 -3.63 11.71 6.70
CA TYR A 20 -2.51 12.23 7.49
C TYR A 20 -2.91 13.51 8.22
N ARG A 21 -3.59 14.44 7.55
CA ARG A 21 -4.09 15.67 8.19
C ARG A 21 -5.10 15.36 9.29
N ASN A 22 -6.04 14.43 9.07
CA ASN A 22 -6.97 13.98 10.11
C ASN A 22 -6.22 13.42 11.34
N ALA A 23 -5.21 12.58 11.12
CA ALA A 23 -4.36 12.03 12.19
C ALA A 23 -3.59 13.13 12.93
N MET A 24 -3.00 14.08 12.21
CA MET A 24 -2.31 15.26 12.79
C MET A 24 -3.24 16.08 13.70
N TYR A 25 -4.47 16.36 13.28
CA TYR A 25 -5.45 17.08 14.11
C TYR A 25 -5.79 16.33 15.41
N LYS A 26 -5.70 14.99 15.40
CA LYS A 26 -5.95 14.14 16.56
C LYS A 26 -4.68 13.79 17.36
N ASN A 27 -3.50 14.24 16.93
CA ASN A 27 -2.19 13.85 17.46
C ASN A 27 -1.93 12.32 17.37
N GLU A 28 -2.31 11.74 16.23
CA GLU A 28 -2.22 10.30 15.94
C GLU A 28 -1.25 10.01 14.77
N ASP A 29 -0.36 10.96 14.46
CA ASP A 29 0.58 10.89 13.35
C ASP A 29 1.51 9.67 13.42
N CYS A 30 1.98 9.31 14.62
CA CYS A 30 2.81 8.12 14.81
C CYS A 30 2.05 6.83 14.44
N ALA A 31 0.82 6.66 14.94
CA ALA A 31 -0.02 5.51 14.62
C ALA A 31 -0.40 5.48 13.14
N PHE A 32 -0.60 6.65 12.54
CA PHE A 32 -0.83 6.77 11.11
C PHE A 32 0.36 6.24 10.31
N PHE A 33 1.59 6.63 10.66
CA PHE A 33 2.78 6.16 9.94
C PHE A 33 3.04 4.66 10.13
N GLU A 34 2.75 4.09 11.30
CA GLU A 34 2.82 2.63 11.50
C GLU A 34 1.99 1.86 10.46
N VAL A 35 0.78 2.33 10.14
CA VAL A 35 -0.09 1.68 9.17
C VAL A 35 0.25 2.08 7.72
N ALA A 36 0.53 3.36 7.49
CA ALA A 36 0.85 3.87 6.15
C ALA A 36 2.14 3.24 5.59
N CYS A 37 3.14 2.98 6.43
CA CYS A 37 4.38 2.31 6.00
C CYS A 37 4.11 0.85 5.60
N ILE A 38 3.19 0.15 6.26
CA ILE A 38 2.79 -1.20 5.86
C ILE A 38 2.16 -1.18 4.46
N LEU A 39 1.28 -0.21 4.18
CA LEU A 39 0.70 -0.06 2.84
C LEU A 39 1.76 0.27 1.79
N PHE A 40 2.73 1.12 2.14
CA PHE A 40 3.84 1.46 1.26
C PHE A 40 4.66 0.22 0.88
N PHE A 41 5.00 -0.63 1.86
CA PHE A 41 5.72 -1.88 1.59
C PHE A 41 4.93 -2.86 0.73
N ASP A 42 3.63 -2.98 0.99
CA ASP A 42 2.75 -3.86 0.21
C ASP A 42 2.65 -3.41 -1.27
N ARG A 43 2.69 -2.11 -1.52
CA ARG A 43 2.63 -1.54 -2.88
C ARG A 43 3.98 -1.55 -3.58
N PHE A 44 5.07 -1.30 -2.87
CA PHE A 44 6.40 -1.10 -3.46
C PHE A 44 7.38 -2.13 -2.93
N LEU A 45 7.15 -3.39 -3.30
CA LEU A 45 8.07 -4.47 -2.96
C LEU A 45 9.48 -4.16 -3.47
N PRO A 46 10.52 -4.36 -2.65
CA PRO A 46 11.89 -4.18 -3.10
C PRO A 46 12.16 -5.18 -4.24
N PRO A 47 12.90 -4.77 -5.28
CA PRO A 47 13.28 -5.69 -6.34
C PRO A 47 14.04 -6.88 -5.75
N PRO A 48 13.84 -8.10 -6.28
CA PRO A 48 14.55 -9.29 -5.83
C PRO A 48 16.05 -9.10 -6.05
N SER A 49 16.75 -8.64 -5.02
CA SER A 49 18.19 -8.40 -5.01
C SER A 49 18.74 -8.64 -3.61
N ASP A 50 20.06 -8.83 -3.53
CA ASP A 50 20.84 -9.33 -2.39
C ASP A 50 20.18 -9.09 -1.00
N PRO A 51 19.89 -10.14 -0.21
CA PRO A 51 19.20 -10.03 1.08
C PRO A 51 19.90 -9.17 2.14
N MET A 52 21.20 -8.85 1.97
CA MET A 52 21.88 -7.87 2.82
C MET A 52 21.59 -6.41 2.44
N CYS A 53 21.15 -6.17 1.21
CA CYS A 53 20.83 -4.87 0.65
C CYS A 53 19.36 -4.47 0.92
N THR A 54 18.47 -5.44 1.06
CA THR A 54 17.02 -5.23 1.18
C THR A 54 16.64 -4.49 2.45
N LYS A 55 17.20 -4.84 3.62
CA LYS A 55 16.82 -4.20 4.89
C LYS A 55 17.15 -2.70 4.90
N TYR A 56 18.34 -2.32 4.45
CA TYR A 56 18.75 -0.91 4.39
C TYR A 56 17.92 -0.10 3.39
N HIS A 57 17.65 -0.67 2.21
CA HIS A 57 16.80 0.01 1.22
C HIS A 57 15.35 0.16 1.71
N LEU A 58 14.81 -0.84 2.42
CA LEU A 58 13.48 -0.77 3.03
C LEU A 58 13.40 0.34 4.08
N GLU A 59 14.39 0.44 4.97
CA GLU A 59 14.45 1.50 5.99
C GLU A 59 14.52 2.90 5.35
N VAL A 60 15.44 3.08 4.39
CA VAL A 60 15.63 4.37 3.70
C VAL A 60 14.39 4.77 2.88
N ASP A 61 13.77 3.84 2.15
CA ASP A 61 12.56 4.14 1.37
C ASP A 61 11.38 4.53 2.27
N THR A 62 11.27 3.93 3.45
CA THR A 62 10.22 4.22 4.41
C THR A 62 10.42 5.58 5.07
N GLU A 63 11.66 5.91 5.42
CA GLU A 63 12.02 7.24 5.93
C GLU A 63 11.74 8.32 4.89
N ASN A 64 12.14 8.09 3.63
CA ASN A 64 11.87 9.01 2.52
C ASN A 64 10.36 9.18 2.28
N PHE A 65 9.60 8.09 2.33
CA PHE A 65 8.14 8.12 2.22
C PHE A 65 7.49 8.92 3.35
N ALA A 66 7.86 8.65 4.61
CA ALA A 66 7.32 9.36 5.76
C ALA A 66 7.64 10.85 5.67
N LEU A 67 8.90 11.19 5.33
CA LEU A 67 9.32 12.56 5.11
C LEU A 67 8.53 13.23 3.97
N ALA A 68 8.29 12.54 2.86
CA ALA A 68 7.51 13.07 1.75
C ALA A 68 6.07 13.40 2.18
N VAL A 69 5.39 12.49 2.89
CA VAL A 69 4.03 12.73 3.43
C VAL A 69 4.02 13.95 4.37
N MET A 70 5.01 14.07 5.26
CA MET A 70 5.12 15.22 6.16
C MET A 70 5.33 16.53 5.39
N LEU A 71 6.26 16.53 4.42
CA LEU A 71 6.58 17.70 3.60
C LEU A 71 5.37 18.13 2.77
N TYR A 72 4.76 17.20 2.03
CA TYR A 72 3.55 17.49 1.24
C TYR A 72 2.38 17.92 2.12
N GLY A 73 2.27 17.37 3.33
CA GLY A 73 1.27 17.77 4.32
C GLY A 73 1.32 19.26 4.68
N CYS A 74 2.51 19.87 4.66
CA CYS A 74 2.71 21.30 4.92
C CYS A 74 3.02 22.15 3.68
N HIS A 75 3.17 21.54 2.49
CA HIS A 75 3.57 22.26 1.28
C HIS A 75 2.41 23.11 0.73
N PRO A 76 2.67 24.35 0.27
CA PRO A 76 1.64 25.23 -0.29
C PRO A 76 0.86 24.63 -1.47
N ASP A 77 1.53 23.82 -2.29
CA ASP A 77 0.92 23.20 -3.48
C ASP A 77 -0.17 22.17 -3.14
N HIS A 78 -0.19 21.66 -1.91
CA HIS A 78 -1.20 20.71 -1.44
C HIS A 78 -2.12 21.32 -0.37
N ARG A 79 -2.13 22.65 -0.23
CA ARG A 79 -2.96 23.34 0.79
C ARG A 79 -4.46 23.07 0.62
N ASP A 80 -4.90 22.80 -0.61
CA ASP A 80 -6.31 22.62 -0.93
C ASP A 80 -6.83 21.21 -0.54
N THR A 81 -5.94 20.29 -0.19
CA THR A 81 -6.29 18.93 0.24
C THR A 81 -6.87 18.91 1.66
N LEU A 82 -8.15 19.17 1.82
CA LEU A 82 -8.76 19.24 3.14
C LEU A 82 -8.59 17.93 3.95
N PRO A 83 -8.53 18.02 5.29
CA PRO A 83 -8.49 16.85 6.15
C PRO A 83 -9.77 16.04 5.96
N SER A 84 -9.66 14.72 5.93
CA SER A 84 -10.84 13.87 5.94
C SER A 84 -11.66 14.09 7.22
N THR A 85 -12.98 14.00 7.13
CA THR A 85 -13.88 14.03 8.30
C THR A 85 -14.00 12.67 8.97
N ASP A 86 -13.67 11.60 8.24
CA ASP A 86 -13.87 10.23 8.68
C ASP A 86 -12.67 9.73 9.51
N ASP A 87 -12.86 8.60 10.20
CA ASP A 87 -11.77 7.96 10.93
C ASP A 87 -10.81 7.27 9.96
N TRP A 88 -9.59 7.79 9.87
CA TRP A 88 -8.57 7.30 8.95
C TRP A 88 -8.26 5.80 9.14
N ARG A 89 -8.41 5.26 10.35
CA ARG A 89 -8.13 3.86 10.67
C ARG A 89 -8.97 2.86 9.87
N LEU A 90 -10.16 3.27 9.45
CA LEU A 90 -11.07 2.42 8.67
C LEU A 90 -10.69 2.40 7.18
N HIS A 91 -9.96 3.41 6.71
CA HIS A 91 -9.68 3.61 5.29
C HIS A 91 -8.23 3.29 4.93
N ILE A 92 -7.30 3.53 5.85
CA ILE A 92 -5.89 3.17 5.70
C ILE A 92 -5.73 1.74 6.20
N THR A 93 -6.24 0.77 5.44
CA THR A 93 -6.10 -0.67 5.74
C THR A 93 -5.61 -1.42 4.51
N LEU A 94 -4.89 -2.54 4.72
CA LEU A 94 -4.40 -3.36 3.61
C LEU A 94 -5.55 -3.86 2.73
N SER A 95 -6.65 -4.32 3.34
CA SER A 95 -7.81 -4.83 2.61
C SER A 95 -8.48 -3.75 1.76
N ALA A 96 -8.68 -2.54 2.31
CA ALA A 96 -9.27 -1.44 1.54
C ALA A 96 -8.34 -0.97 0.41
N ASP A 97 -7.04 -0.89 0.69
CA ASP A 97 -6.01 -0.53 -0.28
C ASP A 97 -5.92 -1.53 -1.44
N ARG A 98 -5.90 -2.83 -1.11
CA ARG A 98 -5.86 -3.92 -2.09
C ARG A 98 -7.12 -3.98 -2.93
N GLN A 99 -8.30 -3.83 -2.31
CA GLN A 99 -9.56 -3.78 -3.05
C GLN A 99 -9.58 -2.60 -4.04
N CYS A 100 -9.15 -1.41 -3.61
CA CYS A 100 -9.10 -0.23 -4.49
C CYS A 100 -8.18 -0.47 -5.69
N ARG A 101 -6.98 -1.02 -5.48
CA ARG A 101 -6.05 -1.39 -6.55
C ARG A 101 -6.62 -2.50 -7.47
N ARG A 102 -7.40 -3.45 -6.92
CA ARG A 102 -8.12 -4.48 -7.70
C ARG A 102 -9.12 -3.83 -8.63
N ASP A 103 -9.94 -2.92 -8.12
CA ASP A 103 -10.95 -2.21 -8.89
C ASP A 103 -10.31 -1.37 -10.01
N GLU A 104 -9.19 -0.70 -9.72
CA GLU A 104 -8.41 0.03 -10.73
C GLU A 104 -7.84 -0.89 -11.82
N TRP A 105 -7.37 -2.08 -11.46
CA TRP A 105 -6.86 -3.07 -12.39
C TRP A 105 -7.98 -3.65 -13.28
N LEU A 106 -9.11 -4.02 -12.69
CA LEU A 106 -10.30 -4.49 -13.41
C LEU A 106 -10.83 -3.41 -14.36
N ALA A 107 -10.88 -2.15 -13.94
CA ALA A 107 -11.32 -1.03 -14.77
C ALA A 107 -10.41 -0.79 -16.00
N LYS A 108 -9.13 -1.17 -15.91
CA LYS A 108 -8.16 -1.11 -17.02
C LYS A 108 -8.21 -2.34 -17.93
N GLY A 109 -9.14 -3.27 -17.70
CA GLY A 109 -9.36 -4.46 -18.53
C GLY A 109 -8.62 -5.71 -18.06
N SER A 110 -8.19 -5.77 -16.80
CA SER A 110 -7.60 -6.97 -16.18
C SER A 110 -6.40 -7.55 -16.94
N GLY A 111 -5.60 -6.68 -17.56
CA GLY A 111 -4.41 -7.05 -18.33
C GLY A 111 -3.23 -7.46 -17.45
N GLN A 112 -2.02 -7.49 -18.03
CA GLN A 112 -0.81 -7.76 -17.24
C GLN A 112 -0.68 -6.74 -16.09
N PRO A 113 -0.61 -7.19 -14.83
CA PRO A 113 -0.44 -6.28 -13.70
C PRO A 113 0.92 -5.57 -13.79
N VAL A 114 0.93 -4.30 -13.40
CA VAL A 114 2.18 -3.57 -13.14
C VAL A 114 2.68 -3.91 -11.74
N ASP A 115 3.95 -3.64 -11.43
CA ASP A 115 4.66 -4.10 -10.23
C ASP A 115 3.85 -4.04 -8.92
N TYR A 116 3.18 -2.92 -8.63
CA TYR A 116 2.35 -2.75 -7.42
C TYR A 116 0.99 -3.46 -7.45
N GLN A 117 0.57 -4.01 -8.59
CA GLN A 117 -0.68 -4.74 -8.77
C GLN A 117 -0.51 -6.26 -8.75
N TYR A 118 0.74 -6.78 -8.76
CA TYR A 118 0.98 -8.24 -8.85
C TYR A 118 0.34 -9.00 -7.68
N ILE A 119 0.55 -8.57 -6.43
CA ILE A 119 -0.06 -9.22 -5.27
C ILE A 119 -1.58 -9.35 -5.45
N ILE A 120 -2.23 -8.33 -6.00
CA ILE A 120 -3.70 -8.28 -6.08
C ILE A 120 -4.24 -9.02 -7.30
N ALA A 121 -3.53 -8.96 -8.43
CA ALA A 121 -3.92 -9.65 -9.64
C ALA A 121 -3.86 -11.18 -9.49
N PHE A 122 -3.03 -11.67 -8.55
CA PHE A 122 -2.81 -13.09 -8.30
C PHE A 122 -3.24 -13.55 -6.89
N GLU A 123 -3.69 -12.66 -6.00
CA GLU A 123 -4.10 -13.02 -4.62
C GLU A 123 -5.26 -14.04 -4.59
N ASP A 124 -6.19 -13.95 -5.54
CA ASP A 124 -7.32 -14.88 -5.63
C ASP A 124 -6.88 -16.27 -6.17
N GLU A 125 -5.71 -16.40 -6.81
CA GLU A 125 -5.16 -17.70 -7.20
C GLU A 125 -4.65 -18.49 -6.00
N ASP A 126 -4.20 -17.84 -4.92
CA ASP A 126 -3.75 -18.51 -3.70
C ASP A 126 -4.92 -19.03 -2.84
N GLU A 127 -6.11 -18.39 -2.88
CA GLU A 127 -7.34 -18.94 -2.29
C GLU A 127 -7.89 -20.12 -3.12
N PHE A 128 -7.85 -20.03 -4.47
CA PHE A 128 -8.22 -21.17 -5.33
C PHE A 128 -7.23 -22.35 -5.26
N MET A 129 -5.96 -22.09 -4.93
CA MET A 129 -4.95 -23.12 -4.68
C MET A 129 -5.04 -23.74 -3.28
N GLN A 130 -5.71 -23.09 -2.31
CA GLN A 130 -6.06 -23.71 -1.03
C GLN A 130 -7.29 -24.62 -1.11
N GLU A 131 -8.27 -24.32 -1.97
CA GLU A 131 -9.39 -25.24 -2.19
C GLU A 131 -9.03 -26.46 -3.07
N SER A 132 -7.96 -26.37 -3.87
CA SER A 132 -7.52 -27.46 -4.73
C SER A 132 -6.40 -28.35 -4.14
N GLN A 133 -6.03 -28.14 -2.87
CA GLN A 133 -5.09 -29.00 -2.13
C GLN A 133 -5.68 -29.61 -0.85
N TYR A 134 -6.87 -30.23 -0.97
CA TYR A 134 -7.27 -31.35 -0.12
C TYR A 134 -7.87 -32.48 -0.97
N MET A 135 -7.13 -32.97 -1.96
CA MET A 135 -7.20 -34.39 -2.29
C MET A 135 -6.05 -35.06 -1.57
N ASP A 136 -6.35 -35.78 -0.50
CA ASP A 136 -5.44 -36.82 -0.03
C ASP A 136 -5.34 -37.91 -1.11
N LEU A 137 -4.26 -38.69 -1.07
CA LEU A 137 -4.02 -39.81 -1.99
C LEU A 137 -5.07 -40.94 -1.87
N GLU A 138 -6.15 -40.78 -1.10
CA GLU A 138 -7.17 -41.81 -0.84
C GLU A 138 -8.62 -41.38 -1.13
N GLY A 139 -8.89 -40.14 -1.54
CA GLY A 139 -10.14 -39.79 -2.22
C GLY A 139 -11.40 -39.81 -1.36
N HIS A 140 -11.34 -39.30 -0.12
CA HIS A 140 -12.53 -39.16 0.72
C HIS A 140 -12.80 -37.71 1.16
N ILE A 141 -14.01 -37.23 0.85
CA ILE A 141 -14.55 -35.93 1.26
C ILE A 141 -15.46 -36.16 2.48
N TYR A 142 -15.22 -35.45 3.59
CA TYR A 142 -16.11 -35.44 4.74
C TYR A 142 -16.96 -34.15 4.73
N TYR A 143 -18.28 -34.31 4.88
CA TYR A 143 -19.27 -33.24 4.98
C TYR A 143 -19.33 -32.60 6.37
#